data_AF-A0A241WCM9-F1
#
_entry.id   AF-A0A241WCM9-F1
#
_cell.length_a   1.000
_cell.length_b   1.000
_cell.length_c   1.000
_cell.angle_alpha   90.00
_cell.angle_beta   90.00
_cell.angle_gamma   90.00
#
_symmetry.space_group_name_H-M   'P 1'
#
loop_
_entity.id
_entity.type
_entity.pdbx_description
1 polymer ?
#
loop_
_entity_poly.entity_id
_entity_poly.type
_entity_poly.pdbx_seq_one_letter_code
_entity_poly.pdbx_strand_id
1 'polypeptide(L)'
;GICEIERQKYQPTAISNDVRIFLEQSYDSYKNVLALLAVAEEEVILFSPPLRQATKAAGVDVEGGGYYFVHGVSSDETAEAADDDHQDDLWYALAQAITVDDYEKLSSLCLKYCDLWNAFWDTQISEIEIMPELKAVCIP
;
A
#
# COMPACT_ATOMS: atom_id res chain seq x y z
N GLY A 1 -10.29 16.20 -9.14
CA GLY A 1 -10.05 14.74 -9.19
C GLY A 1 -9.58 14.34 -10.57
N ILE A 2 -8.89 13.20 -10.69
CA ILE A 2 -8.33 12.68 -11.97
C ILE A 2 -9.45 12.03 -12.80
N CYS A 3 -9.66 12.47 -14.04
CA CYS A 3 -10.68 11.91 -14.93
C CYS A 3 -10.24 10.59 -15.58
N GLU A 4 -11.19 9.87 -16.19
CA GLU A 4 -10.92 8.57 -16.83
C GLU A 4 -9.85 8.66 -17.94
N ILE A 5 -9.89 9.72 -18.74
CA ILE A 5 -8.92 9.95 -19.82
C ILE A 5 -7.50 10.12 -19.26
N GLU A 6 -7.35 10.83 -18.13
CA GLU A 6 -6.06 11.00 -17.47
C GLU A 6 -5.57 9.67 -16.89
N ARG A 7 -6.46 8.87 -16.28
CA ARG A 7 -6.13 7.52 -15.78
C ARG A 7 -5.65 6.59 -16.90
N GLN A 8 -6.32 6.58 -18.05
CA GLN A 8 -5.95 5.73 -19.18
C GLN A 8 -4.63 6.14 -19.83
N LYS A 9 -4.25 7.42 -19.72
CA LYS A 9 -2.98 7.95 -20.26
C LYS A 9 -1.81 7.79 -19.29
N TYR A 10 -2.09 7.58 -18.00
CA TYR A 10 -1.08 7.45 -16.97
C TYR A 10 -0.09 6.34 -17.32
N GLN A 11 1.19 6.67 -17.24
CA GLN A 11 2.28 5.71 -17.44
C GLN A 11 2.89 5.42 -16.07
N PRO A 12 2.73 4.19 -15.53
CA PRO A 12 3.35 3.85 -14.26
C PRO A 12 4.87 3.87 -14.39
N THR A 13 5.54 4.30 -13.32
CA THR A 13 7.00 4.24 -13.25
C THR A 13 7.50 2.78 -13.32
N ALA A 14 8.78 2.59 -13.63
CA ALA A 14 9.39 1.26 -13.65
C ALA A 14 9.21 0.55 -12.30
N ILE A 15 9.47 1.24 -11.19
CA ILE A 15 9.34 0.66 -9.85
C ILE A 15 7.90 0.30 -9.49
N SER A 16 6.90 1.06 -9.97
CA SER A 16 5.48 0.69 -9.82
C SER A 16 5.18 -0.65 -10.50
N ASN A 17 5.79 -0.91 -11.66
CA ASN A 17 5.65 -2.19 -12.33
C ASN A 17 6.40 -3.31 -11.59
N ASP A 18 7.57 -3.02 -11.04
CA ASP A 18 8.37 -4.01 -10.31
C ASP A 18 7.64 -4.51 -9.05
N VAL A 19 7.03 -3.61 -8.26
CA VAL A 19 6.20 -3.98 -7.10
C VAL A 19 5.06 -4.92 -7.54
N ARG A 20 4.31 -4.55 -8.59
CA ARG A 20 3.22 -5.37 -9.13
C ARG A 20 3.72 -6.75 -9.61
N ILE A 21 4.78 -6.78 -10.40
CA ILE A 21 5.34 -8.01 -10.97
C ILE A 21 5.83 -8.92 -9.84
N PHE A 22 6.45 -8.38 -8.80
CA PHE A 22 6.95 -9.15 -7.65
C PHE A 22 5.80 -9.89 -6.95
N LEU A 23 4.67 -9.21 -6.73
CA LEU A 23 3.46 -9.85 -6.18
C LEU A 23 2.89 -10.89 -7.14
N GLU A 24 2.70 -10.56 -8.42
CA GLU A 24 2.12 -11.47 -9.41
C GLU A 24 2.96 -12.74 -9.63
N GLN A 25 4.28 -12.65 -9.52
CA GLN A 25 5.18 -13.80 -9.60
C GLN A 25 5.03 -14.78 -8.42
N SER A 26 4.34 -14.39 -7.35
CA SER A 26 4.06 -15.27 -6.19
C SER A 26 2.80 -16.11 -6.34
N TYR A 27 1.97 -15.87 -7.37
CA TYR A 27 0.62 -16.45 -7.47
C TYR A 27 0.57 -17.97 -7.62
N ASP A 28 1.69 -18.61 -7.98
CA ASP A 28 1.80 -20.07 -8.01
C ASP A 28 2.07 -20.70 -6.63
N SER A 29 2.25 -19.88 -5.60
CA SER A 29 2.57 -20.32 -4.24
C SER A 29 1.66 -19.67 -3.20
N TYR A 30 0.77 -20.49 -2.63
CA TYR A 30 -0.16 -20.06 -1.59
C TYR A 30 0.53 -19.38 -0.39
N LYS A 31 1.67 -19.92 0.08
CA LYS A 31 2.42 -19.33 1.20
C LYS A 31 3.03 -17.98 0.84
N ASN A 32 3.59 -17.86 -0.37
CA ASN A 32 4.22 -16.62 -0.80
C ASN A 32 3.18 -15.52 -0.98
N VAL A 33 2.06 -15.81 -1.65
CA VAL A 33 1.01 -14.80 -1.86
C VAL A 33 0.42 -14.33 -0.54
N LEU A 34 0.15 -15.24 0.41
CA LEU A 34 -0.32 -14.84 1.74
C LEU A 34 0.68 -13.94 2.46
N ALA A 35 1.96 -14.30 2.44
CA ALA A 35 3.01 -13.51 3.10
C ALA A 35 3.17 -12.12 2.47
N LEU A 36 3.10 -12.01 1.14
CA LEU A 36 3.21 -10.72 0.44
C LEU A 36 1.97 -9.84 0.61
N LEU A 37 0.77 -10.44 0.63
CA LEU A 37 -0.46 -9.70 0.93
C LEU A 37 -0.45 -9.18 2.37
N ALA A 38 0.00 -9.98 3.34
CA ALA A 38 0.08 -9.55 4.74
C ALA A 38 1.04 -8.35 4.92
N VAL A 39 2.16 -8.33 4.18
CA VAL A 39 3.06 -7.16 4.12
C VAL A 39 2.37 -5.95 3.51
N ALA A 40 1.66 -6.12 2.39
CA ALA A 40 0.96 -5.01 1.73
C ALA A 40 -0.13 -4.40 2.64
N GLU A 41 -0.90 -5.23 3.35
CA GLU A 41 -1.92 -4.76 4.30
C GLU A 41 -1.28 -4.00 5.48
N GLU A 42 -0.16 -4.48 6.05
CA GLU A 42 0.55 -3.73 7.10
C GLU A 42 0.94 -2.32 6.64
N GLU A 43 1.43 -2.19 5.40
CA GLU A 43 1.75 -0.88 4.84
C GLU A 43 0.51 0.01 4.71
N VAL A 44 -0.61 -0.53 4.21
CA VAL A 44 -1.86 0.23 4.08
C VAL A 44 -2.38 0.67 5.45
N ILE A 45 -2.34 -0.19 6.47
CA ILE A 45 -2.73 0.11 7.85
C ILE A 45 -1.88 1.27 8.41
N LEU A 46 -0.55 1.19 8.24
CA LEU A 46 0.38 2.19 8.79
C LEU A 46 0.26 3.55 8.10
N PHE A 47 0.09 3.57 6.78
CA PHE A 47 0.18 4.80 5.99
C PHE A 47 -1.17 5.44 5.67
N SER A 48 -2.28 4.69 5.64
CA SER A 48 -3.59 5.27 5.28
C SER A 48 -4.06 6.38 6.23
N PRO A 49 -3.92 6.27 7.58
CA PRO A 49 -4.32 7.35 8.48
C PRO A 49 -3.58 8.67 8.24
N PRO A 50 -2.23 8.74 8.20
CA PRO A 50 -1.55 9.99 7.89
C PRO A 50 -1.82 10.48 6.46
N LEU A 51 -1.99 9.57 5.48
CA LEU A 51 -2.29 9.94 4.10
C LEU A 51 -3.68 10.57 3.95
N ARG A 52 -4.68 10.08 4.71
CA ARG A 52 -6.02 10.68 4.79
C ARG A 52 -5.95 12.11 5.31
N GLN A 53 -5.19 12.36 6.38
CA GLN A 53 -5.02 13.70 6.95
C GLN A 53 -4.33 14.65 5.98
N ALA A 54 -3.27 14.19 5.29
CA ALA A 54 -2.59 14.98 4.27
C ALA A 54 -3.51 15.30 3.08
N THR A 55 -4.29 14.31 2.63
CA THR A 55 -5.25 14.47 1.53
C THR A 55 -6.34 15.48 1.89
N LYS A 56 -6.87 15.42 3.11
CA LYS A 56 -7.82 16.40 3.66
C LYS A 56 -7.22 17.81 3.70
N ALA A 57 -5.96 17.94 4.16
CA ALA A 57 -5.26 19.21 4.20
C ALA A 57 -5.04 19.83 2.81
N ALA A 58 -4.91 18.99 1.77
CA ALA A 58 -4.84 19.42 0.37
C ALA A 58 -6.20 19.83 -0.23
N GLY A 59 -7.27 19.86 0.59
CA GLY A 59 -8.62 20.27 0.16
C GLY A 59 -9.40 19.21 -0.62
N VAL A 60 -8.94 17.96 -0.60
CA VAL A 60 -9.68 16.82 -1.17
C VAL A 60 -10.65 16.28 -0.12
N ASP A 61 -11.90 16.09 -0.51
CA ASP A 61 -12.91 15.48 0.36
C ASP A 61 -12.59 13.99 0.59
N VAL A 62 -12.51 13.62 1.86
CA VAL A 62 -12.23 12.26 2.34
C VAL A 62 -13.30 11.73 3.28
N GLU A 63 -14.35 12.52 3.57
CA GLU A 63 -15.33 12.25 4.65
C GLU A 63 -16.67 11.70 4.13
N GLY A 64 -16.69 11.12 2.92
CA GLY A 64 -17.91 10.71 2.21
C GLY A 64 -17.95 9.26 1.72
N GLY A 65 -17.09 8.39 2.24
CA GLY A 65 -16.88 7.03 1.73
C GLY A 65 -15.65 6.90 0.81
N GLY A 66 -15.46 5.74 0.19
CA GLY A 66 -14.34 5.48 -0.72
C GLY A 66 -13.09 4.92 -0.03
N TYR A 67 -11.90 5.17 -0.61
CA TYR A 67 -10.65 4.52 -0.21
C TYR A 67 -10.37 4.60 1.30
N TYR A 68 -10.34 5.81 1.87
CA TYR A 68 -10.04 6.03 3.30
C TYR A 68 -11.17 5.65 4.26
N PHE A 69 -12.34 5.28 3.75
CA PHE A 69 -13.45 4.82 4.60
C PHE A 69 -13.31 3.34 4.95
N VAL A 70 -12.69 2.56 4.05
CA VAL A 70 -12.48 1.11 4.21
C VAL A 70 -11.02 0.75 4.50
N HIS A 71 -10.08 1.68 4.28
CA HIS A 71 -8.66 1.48 4.53
C HIS A 71 -8.11 2.35 5.68
N GLY A 72 -7.33 1.75 6.58
CA GLY A 72 -6.80 2.39 7.79
C GLY A 72 -6.79 1.47 9.01
N VAL A 73 -7.09 2.02 10.19
CA VAL A 73 -7.21 1.26 11.45
C VAL A 73 -8.63 1.31 11.97
N SER A 74 -9.19 0.19 12.43
CA SER A 74 -10.55 0.11 12.99
C SER A 74 -10.77 1.01 14.22
N SER A 75 -9.69 1.42 14.89
CA SER A 75 -9.74 2.38 16.01
C SER A 75 -10.04 3.82 15.59
N ASP A 76 -10.07 4.13 14.29
CA ASP A 76 -10.50 5.43 13.79
C ASP A 76 -12.04 5.52 13.88
N GLU A 77 -12.55 6.33 14.80
CA GLU A 77 -14.00 6.52 15.05
C GLU A 77 -14.79 6.96 13.80
N THR A 78 -14.11 7.38 12.73
CA THR A 78 -14.71 7.88 11.50
C THR A 78 -14.54 6.97 10.28
N ALA A 79 -13.94 5.79 10.45
CA ALA A 79 -13.74 4.81 9.38
C ALA A 79 -14.26 3.42 9.80
N GLU A 80 -14.82 2.68 8.85
CA GLU A 80 -15.08 1.24 8.98
C GLU A 80 -13.87 0.48 8.39
N ALA A 81 -12.66 0.89 8.80
CA ALA A 81 -11.44 0.31 8.30
C ALA A 81 -11.36 -1.14 8.76
N ALA A 82 -11.32 -2.07 7.80
CA ALA A 82 -11.32 -3.51 8.02
C ALA A 82 -9.96 -4.15 7.73
N ASP A 83 -8.94 -3.33 7.47
CA ASP A 83 -7.62 -3.81 7.08
C ASP A 83 -6.95 -4.61 8.22
N ASP A 84 -7.24 -4.29 9.48
CA ASP A 84 -6.75 -5.06 10.64
C ASP A 84 -7.38 -6.47 10.68
N ASP A 85 -8.69 -6.59 10.47
CA ASP A 85 -9.36 -7.89 10.34
C ASP A 85 -8.84 -8.68 9.11
N HIS A 86 -8.67 -8.01 7.97
CA HIS A 86 -8.12 -8.63 6.75
C HIS A 86 -6.69 -9.12 6.95
N GLN A 87 -5.87 -8.32 7.64
CA GLN A 87 -4.51 -8.68 7.94
C GLN A 87 -4.44 -9.89 8.89
N ASP A 88 -5.26 -9.89 9.95
CA ASP A 88 -5.33 -11.00 10.88
C ASP A 88 -5.71 -12.30 10.17
N ASP A 89 -6.69 -12.27 9.25
CA ASP A 89 -7.06 -13.41 8.43
C ASP A 89 -5.89 -13.94 7.58
N LEU A 90 -5.09 -13.05 6.99
CA LEU A 90 -3.89 -13.43 6.24
C LEU A 90 -2.84 -14.07 7.15
N TRP A 91 -2.59 -13.53 8.34
CA TRP A 91 -1.66 -14.10 9.31
C TRP A 91 -2.13 -15.45 9.83
N TYR A 92 -3.42 -15.61 10.11
CA TYR A 92 -3.99 -16.90 10.52
C TYR A 92 -3.87 -17.95 9.42
N ALA A 93 -4.19 -17.60 8.18
CA ALA A 93 -4.05 -18.51 7.04
C ALA A 93 -2.59 -18.89 6.81
N LEU A 94 -1.66 -17.93 6.94
CA LEU A 94 -0.23 -18.19 6.78
C LEU A 94 0.28 -19.11 7.89
N ALA A 95 -0.06 -18.83 9.15
CA ALA A 95 0.34 -19.65 10.29
C ALA A 95 -0.10 -21.11 10.17
N GLN A 96 -1.27 -21.36 9.57
CA GLN A 96 -1.77 -22.71 9.30
C GLN A 96 -1.05 -23.41 8.13
N ALA A 97 -0.49 -22.64 7.20
CA ALA A 97 0.12 -23.15 5.97
C ALA A 97 1.64 -23.38 6.07
N ILE A 98 2.32 -22.77 7.04
CA ILE A 98 3.79 -22.76 7.12
C ILE A 98 4.33 -23.72 8.19
N THR A 99 5.60 -24.08 8.03
CA THR A 99 6.42 -24.81 8.99
C THR A 99 7.68 -24.02 9.30
N VAL A 100 8.45 -24.44 10.30
CA VAL A 100 9.72 -23.78 10.68
C VAL A 100 10.70 -23.70 9.50
N ASP A 101 10.68 -24.70 8.61
CA ASP A 101 11.54 -24.72 7.41
C ASP A 101 11.20 -23.61 6.41
N ASP A 102 10.00 -23.03 6.48
CA ASP A 102 9.58 -21.94 5.60
C ASP A 102 10.03 -20.56 6.11
N TYR A 103 10.39 -20.43 7.40
CA TYR A 103 10.52 -19.12 8.07
C TYR A 103 11.59 -18.23 7.43
N GLU A 104 12.79 -18.76 7.20
CA GLU A 104 13.90 -17.97 6.62
C GLU A 104 13.58 -17.51 5.20
N LYS A 105 13.00 -18.40 4.39
CA LYS A 105 12.62 -18.10 3.00
C LYS A 105 11.53 -17.03 2.94
N LEU A 106 10.48 -17.17 3.74
CA LEU A 106 9.36 -16.22 3.77
C LEU A 106 9.79 -14.88 4.34
N SER A 107 10.59 -14.86 5.41
CA SER A 107 11.15 -13.62 5.97
C SER A 107 11.98 -12.87 4.91
N SER A 108 12.84 -13.60 4.18
CA SER A 108 13.64 -13.02 3.09
C SER A 108 12.78 -12.53 1.92
N LEU A 109 11.66 -13.20 1.63
CA LEU A 109 10.71 -12.78 0.60
C LEU A 109 10.02 -11.47 1.01
N CYS A 110 9.50 -11.40 2.24
CA CYS A 110 8.84 -10.21 2.76
C CYS A 110 9.78 -9.00 2.81
N LEU A 111 11.00 -9.15 3.30
CA LEU A 111 11.97 -8.03 3.36
C LEU A 111 12.31 -7.48 1.98
N LYS A 112 12.47 -8.34 0.96
CA LYS A 112 12.66 -7.90 -0.42
C LYS A 112 11.47 -7.12 -0.97
N TYR A 113 10.26 -7.48 -0.54
CA TYR A 113 9.07 -6.75 -0.95
C TYR A 113 8.99 -5.38 -0.28
N CYS A 114 9.31 -5.29 1.01
CA CYS A 114 9.45 -4.00 1.71
C CYS A 114 10.51 -3.10 1.06
N ASP A 115 11.65 -3.66 0.60
CA ASP A 115 12.67 -2.88 -0.12
C ASP A 115 12.12 -2.30 -1.44
N LEU A 116 11.30 -3.07 -2.17
CA LEU A 116 10.63 -2.58 -3.39
C LEU A 116 9.62 -1.47 -3.10
N TRP A 117 8.83 -1.61 -2.02
CA TRP A 117 7.91 -0.58 -1.58
C TRP A 117 8.62 0.70 -1.15
N ASN A 118 9.73 0.60 -0.43
CA ASN A 118 10.57 1.75 -0.10
C ASN A 118 11.07 2.46 -1.36
N ALA A 119 11.63 1.70 -2.31
CA ALA A 119 12.09 2.26 -3.58
C ALA A 119 10.93 2.90 -4.39
N PHE A 120 9.73 2.33 -4.32
CA PHE A 120 8.54 2.90 -4.94
C PHE A 120 8.23 4.28 -4.36
N TRP A 121 8.16 4.41 -3.03
CA TRP A 121 7.87 5.67 -2.36
C TRP A 121 8.97 6.72 -2.57
N ASP A 122 10.24 6.31 -2.49
CA ASP A 122 11.39 7.19 -2.78
C ASP A 122 11.28 7.78 -4.19
N THR A 123 10.90 6.96 -5.17
CA THR A 123 10.69 7.43 -6.55
C THR A 123 9.57 8.47 -6.62
N GLN A 124 8.42 8.21 -5.98
CA GLN A 124 7.29 9.17 -5.99
C GLN A 124 7.68 10.50 -5.35
N ILE A 125 8.43 10.47 -4.24
CA ILE A 125 8.89 11.68 -3.53
C ILE A 125 9.89 12.45 -4.40
N SER A 126 10.84 11.76 -5.03
CA SER A 126 11.86 12.40 -5.88
C SER A 126 11.25 13.12 -7.10
N GLU A 127 10.19 12.56 -7.69
CA GLU A 127 9.48 13.20 -8.82
C GLU A 127 8.79 14.50 -8.40
N ILE A 128 8.26 14.57 -7.16
CA ILE A 128 7.68 15.79 -6.58
C ILE A 128 8.74 16.87 -6.37
N GLU A 129 9.97 16.50 -5.99
CA GLU A 129 11.07 17.47 -5.81
C GLU A 129 11.53 18.09 -7.14
N ILE A 130 11.40 17.35 -8.24
CA ILE A 130 11.78 17.76 -9.60
C ILE A 130 10.68 18.59 -10.29
N MET A 131 9.41 18.47 -9.87
CA MET A 131 8.27 19.24 -10.38
C MET A 131 7.76 20.28 -9.36
N PRO A 132 8.41 21.45 -9.23
CA PRO A 132 8.03 22.48 -8.25
C PRO A 132 6.61 23.05 -8.47
N GLU A 133 6.01 22.85 -9.65
CA GLU A 133 4.61 23.15 -9.95
C GLU A 133 3.64 22.43 -8.99
N LEU A 134 4.01 21.23 -8.50
CA LEU A 134 3.22 20.42 -7.57
C LEU A 134 3.35 20.90 -6.10
N LYS A 135 4.31 21.79 -5.80
CA LYS A 135 4.45 22.39 -4.45
C LYS A 135 3.36 23.41 -4.13
N ALA A 136 2.59 23.86 -5.12
CA ALA A 136 1.66 24.97 -5.00
C ALA A 136 0.35 24.67 -4.22
N VAL A 137 0.16 23.45 -3.70
CA VAL A 137 -1.03 23.11 -2.88
C VAL A 137 -0.72 23.06 -1.37
N CYS A 138 0.55 23.16 -0.96
CA CYS A 138 0.93 23.02 0.45
C CYS A 138 1.76 24.22 0.96
N ILE A 139 1.15 25.40 1.08
CA ILE A 139 1.58 26.44 2.02
C ILE A 139 0.31 27.11 2.57
N PRO A 140 0.15 27.30 3.90
CA PRO A 140 -1.05 27.88 4.52
C PRO A 140 -1.41 29.28 4.02
#